data_AF-A0A8J6M0A4-F1
#
_entry.id   AF-A0A8J6M0A4-F1
#
_cell.length_a   1.000
_cell.length_b   1.000
_cell.length_c   1.000
_cell.angle_alpha   90.00
_cell.angle_beta   90.00
_cell.angle_gamma   90.00
#
_symmetry.space_group_name_H-M   'P 1'
#
loop_
_entity.id
_entity.type
_entity.pdbx_description
1 polymer ?
#
loop_
_entity_poly.entity_id
_entity_poly.type
_entity_poly.pdbx_seq_one_letter_code
_entity_poly.pdbx_strand_id
1 'polypeptide(L)'
;MVQGIICREAVLQDADAVMQVGDQLFDFPVNHQWFADCINDPRHHLILACYQHQVIGFTSAFHYSHPDKALTMQVTEVAVLKQYRNQGVGCELVLAVKQLASALGCRKMWLLTEADNTQAMHAYQHAGGRRLNTDVAVIEFETNELIRN
;
A
#
# COMPACT_ATOMS: atom_id res chain seq x y z
N MET A 1 15.65 -11.48 -6.88
CA MET A 1 14.19 -11.50 -6.72
C MET A 1 13.82 -12.84 -6.12
N VAL A 2 13.00 -12.90 -5.07
CA VAL A 2 12.47 -14.19 -4.60
C VAL A 2 11.52 -14.69 -5.69
N GLN A 3 11.81 -15.85 -6.28
CA GLN A 3 10.90 -16.47 -7.24
C GLN A 3 9.67 -17.02 -6.51
N GLY A 4 8.47 -16.86 -7.09
CA GLY A 4 7.23 -17.40 -6.53
C GLY A 4 6.47 -16.48 -5.57
N ILE A 5 6.78 -15.18 -5.55
CA ILE A 5 5.92 -14.19 -4.89
C ILE A 5 4.66 -13.99 -5.73
N ILE A 6 3.50 -13.94 -5.08
CA ILE A 6 2.22 -13.60 -5.68
C ILE A 6 1.70 -12.33 -5.02
N CYS A 7 1.43 -11.29 -5.82
CA CYS A 7 0.72 -10.11 -5.36
C CYS A 7 -0.75 -10.21 -5.76
N ARG A 8 -1.67 -10.03 -4.81
CA ARG A 8 -3.12 -10.05 -5.07
C ARG A 8 -3.86 -9.14 -4.09
N GLU A 9 -5.05 -8.70 -4.47
CA GLU A 9 -5.97 -8.05 -3.54
C GLU A 9 -6.29 -9.00 -2.37
N ALA A 10 -6.34 -8.41 -1.18
CA ALA A 10 -6.74 -9.07 0.05
C ALA A 10 -8.24 -9.36 0.01
N VAL A 11 -8.63 -10.45 0.67
CA VAL A 11 -10.03 -10.82 0.89
C VAL A 11 -10.30 -10.92 2.38
N LEU A 12 -11.58 -10.97 2.79
CA LEU A 12 -11.95 -11.07 4.21
C LEU A 12 -11.32 -12.28 4.90
N GLN A 13 -11.07 -13.38 4.18
CA GLN A 13 -10.44 -14.58 4.71
C GLN A 13 -8.95 -14.42 5.04
N ASP A 14 -8.31 -13.32 4.60
CA ASP A 14 -6.89 -13.05 4.92
C ASP A 14 -6.70 -12.43 6.31
N ALA A 15 -7.78 -12.09 7.03
CA ALA A 15 -7.71 -11.37 8.31
C ALA A 15 -6.71 -12.01 9.29
N ASP A 16 -6.84 -13.31 9.56
CA ASP A 16 -5.96 -14.01 10.50
C ASP A 16 -4.50 -14.02 10.05
N ALA A 17 -4.25 -14.17 8.74
CA ALA A 17 -2.91 -14.17 8.17
C ALA A 17 -2.25 -12.79 8.28
N VAL A 18 -3.03 -11.71 8.11
CA VAL A 18 -2.57 -10.33 8.27
C VAL A 18 -2.26 -10.02 9.73
N MET A 19 -3.12 -10.47 10.66
CA MET A 19 -2.88 -10.27 12.10
C MET A 19 -1.67 -11.04 12.61
N GLN A 20 -1.42 -12.24 12.09
CA GLN A 20 -0.25 -13.03 12.46
C GLN A 20 1.07 -12.29 12.17
N VAL A 21 1.11 -11.45 11.15
CA VAL A 21 2.28 -10.63 10.79
C VAL A 21 2.17 -9.18 11.24
N GLY A 22 1.08 -8.82 11.94
CA GLY A 22 0.67 -7.47 12.32
C GLY A 22 1.84 -6.62 12.84
N ASP A 23 2.41 -7.02 13.97
CA ASP A 23 3.48 -6.27 14.66
C ASP A 23 4.78 -6.12 13.85
N GLN A 24 4.94 -6.89 12.77
CA GLN A 24 6.13 -6.84 11.90
C GLN A 24 5.92 -6.01 10.63
N LEU A 25 4.66 -5.75 10.26
CA LEU A 25 4.29 -5.06 9.03
C LEU A 25 3.58 -3.73 9.26
N PHE A 26 2.81 -3.59 10.35
CA PHE A 26 1.96 -2.44 10.64
C PHE A 26 2.48 -1.67 11.85
N ASP A 27 2.26 -0.36 11.85
CA ASP A 27 2.70 0.52 12.95
C ASP A 27 1.90 0.32 14.25
N PHE A 28 0.68 -0.23 14.14
CA PHE A 28 -0.24 -0.45 15.25
C PHE A 28 -0.91 -1.83 15.15
N PRO A 29 -1.46 -2.37 16.27
CA PRO A 29 -2.22 -3.61 16.23
C PRO A 29 -3.33 -3.59 15.18
N VAL A 30 -3.34 -4.59 14.30
CA VAL A 30 -4.35 -4.73 13.25
C VAL A 30 -5.72 -5.00 13.88
N ASN A 31 -6.72 -4.20 13.53
CA ASN A 31 -8.09 -4.37 14.00
C ASN A 31 -8.94 -5.12 12.96
N HIS A 32 -9.67 -6.17 13.37
CA HIS A 32 -10.52 -6.97 12.48
C HIS A 32 -11.61 -6.15 11.78
N GLN A 33 -12.25 -5.23 12.51
CA GLN A 33 -13.31 -4.41 11.94
C GLN A 33 -12.75 -3.44 10.91
N TRP A 34 -11.64 -2.76 11.21
CA TRP A 34 -11.02 -1.83 10.25
C TRP A 34 -10.47 -2.53 9.02
N PHE A 35 -9.93 -3.75 9.19
CA PHE A 35 -9.57 -4.59 8.05
C PHE A 35 -10.80 -4.88 7.19
N ALA A 36 -11.91 -5.34 7.80
CA ALA A 36 -13.13 -5.62 7.06
C ALA A 36 -13.72 -4.37 6.38
N ASP A 37 -13.70 -3.21 7.03
CA ASP A 37 -14.14 -1.94 6.47
C ASP A 37 -13.31 -1.56 5.24
N CYS A 38 -11.98 -1.73 5.32
CA CYS A 38 -11.06 -1.51 4.21
C CYS A 38 -11.34 -2.45 3.03
N ILE A 39 -11.55 -3.74 3.28
CA ILE A 39 -11.83 -4.73 2.22
C ILE A 39 -13.21 -4.52 1.57
N ASN A 40 -14.20 -4.05 2.33
CA ASN A 40 -15.57 -3.87 1.83
C ASN A 40 -15.78 -2.51 1.13
N ASP A 41 -14.91 -1.52 1.33
CA ASP A 41 -14.99 -0.28 0.57
C ASP A 41 -14.40 -0.49 -0.84
N PRO A 42 -15.21 -0.40 -1.92
CA PRO A 42 -14.74 -0.67 -3.28
C PRO A 42 -13.71 0.35 -3.79
N ARG A 43 -13.47 1.45 -3.07
CA ARG A 43 -12.45 2.45 -3.38
C ARG A 43 -11.13 2.19 -2.70
N HIS A 44 -11.10 1.34 -1.68
CA HIS A 44 -9.92 0.96 -0.93
C HIS A 44 -9.37 -0.37 -1.44
N HIS A 45 -8.05 -0.45 -1.50
CA HIS A 45 -7.32 -1.55 -2.11
C HIS A 45 -6.19 -1.95 -1.18
N LEU A 46 -6.30 -3.12 -0.56
CA LEU A 46 -5.20 -3.73 0.17
C LEU A 46 -4.65 -4.86 -0.68
N ILE A 47 -3.40 -4.74 -1.14
CA ILE A 47 -2.72 -5.79 -1.91
C ILE A 47 -1.70 -6.48 -1.01
N LEU A 48 -1.76 -7.80 -0.93
CA LEU A 48 -0.83 -8.64 -0.17
C LEU A 48 0.22 -9.21 -1.11
N ALA A 49 1.47 -9.22 -0.66
CA ALA A 49 2.53 -10.03 -1.23
C ALA A 49 2.61 -11.34 -0.43
N CYS A 50 2.40 -12.47 -1.10
CA CYS A 50 2.44 -13.80 -0.49
C CYS A 50 3.59 -14.63 -1.03
N TYR A 51 4.28 -15.36 -0.15
CA TYR A 51 5.30 -16.34 -0.49
C TYR A 51 5.08 -17.63 0.32
N GLN A 52 4.97 -18.78 -0.35
CA GLN A 52 4.73 -20.09 0.28
C GLN A 52 3.58 -20.08 1.32
N HIS A 53 2.47 -19.41 1.00
CA HIS A 53 1.27 -19.21 1.86
C HIS A 53 1.42 -18.21 3.02
N GLN A 54 2.57 -17.55 3.16
CA GLN A 54 2.77 -16.51 4.16
C GLN A 54 2.62 -15.12 3.54
N VAL A 55 1.94 -14.21 4.23
CA VAL A 55 1.97 -12.77 3.93
C VAL A 55 3.35 -12.23 4.31
N ILE A 56 4.07 -11.69 3.32
CA ILE A 56 5.43 -11.16 3.49
C ILE A 56 5.53 -9.64 3.30
N GLY A 57 4.43 -9.02 2.89
CA GLY A 57 4.32 -7.58 2.70
C GLY A 57 2.92 -7.20 2.26
N PHE A 58 2.63 -5.91 2.29
CA PHE A 58 1.38 -5.37 1.78
C PHE A 58 1.60 -3.97 1.19
N THR A 59 0.63 -3.52 0.41
CA THR A 59 0.46 -2.11 0.11
C THR A 59 -1.01 -1.74 0.23
N SER A 60 -1.28 -0.59 0.85
CA SER A 60 -2.59 0.02 0.90
C SER A 60 -2.66 1.14 -0.14
N ALA A 61 -3.79 1.23 -0.83
CA ALA A 61 -4.07 2.27 -1.79
C ALA A 61 -5.57 2.57 -1.80
N PHE A 62 -5.93 3.75 -2.29
CA PHE A 62 -7.32 4.06 -2.61
C PHE A 62 -7.40 4.87 -3.90
N HIS A 63 -8.57 4.86 -4.53
CA HIS A 63 -8.81 5.67 -5.71
C HIS A 63 -9.98 6.63 -5.52
N TYR A 64 -9.88 7.81 -6.13
CA TYR A 64 -10.83 8.89 -5.92
C TYR A 64 -11.05 9.72 -7.20
N SER A 65 -12.24 10.30 -7.29
CA SER A 65 -12.64 11.26 -8.32
C SER A 65 -12.51 12.69 -7.81
N HIS A 66 -12.21 13.62 -8.70
CA HIS A 66 -12.24 15.05 -8.41
C HIS A 66 -12.94 15.78 -9.58
N PRO A 67 -13.75 16.82 -9.34
CA PRO A 67 -14.61 17.41 -10.38
C PRO A 67 -13.90 17.85 -11.68
N ASP A 68 -12.63 18.27 -11.59
CA ASP A 68 -11.82 18.75 -12.72
C ASP A 68 -10.61 17.85 -13.06
N LYS A 69 -10.46 16.69 -12.41
CA LYS A 69 -9.30 15.80 -12.64
C LYS A 69 -9.77 14.39 -12.97
N ALA A 70 -8.96 13.71 -13.77
CA ALA A 70 -9.15 12.30 -14.05
C ALA A 70 -9.07 11.45 -12.77
N LEU A 71 -9.72 10.29 -12.81
CA LEU A 71 -9.66 9.28 -11.75
C LEU A 71 -8.20 8.97 -11.38
N THR A 72 -7.92 8.98 -10.09
CA THR A 72 -6.56 8.91 -9.56
C THR A 72 -6.46 7.86 -8.46
N MET A 73 -5.38 7.08 -8.47
CA MET A 73 -4.98 6.16 -7.41
C MET A 73 -3.93 6.83 -6.51
N GLN A 74 -4.07 6.71 -5.20
CA GLN A 74 -3.04 7.06 -4.23
C GLN A 74 -2.61 5.79 -3.49
N VAL A 75 -1.31 5.49 -3.51
CA VAL A 75 -0.73 4.49 -2.60
C VAL A 75 -0.42 5.20 -1.29
N THR A 76 -0.94 4.65 -0.19
CA THR A 76 -0.79 5.21 1.16
C THR A 76 0.37 4.58 1.90
N GLU A 77 0.59 3.28 1.72
CA GLU A 77 1.62 2.56 2.45
C GLU A 77 2.18 1.39 1.63
N VAL A 78 3.46 1.09 1.84
CA VAL A 78 4.13 -0.10 1.32
C VAL A 78 5.03 -0.66 2.41
N ALA A 79 4.73 -1.86 2.89
CA ALA A 79 5.50 -2.52 3.93
C ALA A 79 5.92 -3.93 3.47
N VAL A 80 7.14 -4.32 3.83
CA VAL A 80 7.70 -5.64 3.54
C VAL A 80 8.44 -6.12 4.79
N LEU A 81 8.24 -7.38 5.15
CA LEU A 81 8.93 -8.04 6.24
C LEU A 81 10.44 -7.93 6.05
N LYS A 82 11.18 -7.65 7.12
CA LYS A 82 12.61 -7.28 7.07
C LYS A 82 13.46 -8.27 6.26
N GLN A 83 13.24 -9.56 6.43
CA GLN A 83 13.95 -10.66 5.76
C GLN A 83 13.62 -10.81 4.26
N TYR A 84 12.57 -10.15 3.77
CA TYR A 84 12.17 -10.12 2.36
C TYR A 84 12.45 -8.76 1.68
N ARG A 85 13.01 -7.78 2.40
CA ARG A 85 13.43 -6.49 1.83
C ARG A 85 14.61 -6.67 0.87
N ASN A 86 14.83 -5.67 0.00
CA ASN A 86 15.88 -5.68 -1.05
C ASN A 86 15.80 -6.82 -2.06
N GLN A 87 14.66 -7.50 -2.16
CA GLN A 87 14.47 -8.64 -3.06
C GLN A 87 13.38 -8.40 -4.12
N GLY A 88 12.98 -7.14 -4.32
CA GLY A 88 12.00 -6.74 -5.33
C GLY A 88 10.55 -6.71 -4.86
N VAL A 89 10.23 -7.19 -3.65
CA VAL A 89 8.84 -7.31 -3.15
C VAL A 89 8.07 -5.98 -3.18
N GLY A 90 8.69 -4.90 -2.69
CA GLY A 90 8.06 -3.57 -2.71
C GLY A 90 7.80 -3.05 -4.12
N CYS A 91 8.66 -3.40 -5.09
CA CYS A 91 8.46 -3.06 -6.50
C CYS A 91 7.27 -3.83 -7.08
N GLU A 92 7.18 -5.14 -6.81
CA GLU A 92 6.05 -5.98 -7.25
C GLU A 92 4.71 -5.49 -6.68
N LEU A 93 4.68 -5.10 -5.40
CA LEU A 93 3.49 -4.52 -4.76
C LEU A 93 3.02 -3.26 -5.49
N VAL A 94 3.93 -2.32 -5.77
CA VAL A 94 3.62 -1.06 -6.46
C VAL A 94 3.21 -1.30 -7.92
N LEU A 95 3.82 -2.29 -8.59
CA LEU A 95 3.42 -2.71 -9.93
C LEU A 95 2.01 -3.31 -9.93
N ALA A 96 1.64 -4.10 -8.92
CA ALA A 96 0.29 -4.62 -8.76
C ALA A 96 -0.75 -3.50 -8.60
N VAL A 97 -0.47 -2.48 -7.76
CA VAL A 97 -1.36 -1.32 -7.65
C VAL A 97 -1.45 -0.55 -8.97
N LYS A 98 -0.33 -0.39 -9.69
CA LYS A 98 -0.31 0.27 -11.01
C LYS A 98 -1.16 -0.46 -12.05
N GLN A 99 -1.13 -1.80 -12.05
CA GLN A 99 -1.97 -2.63 -12.90
C GLN A 99 -3.46 -2.46 -12.54
N LEU A 100 -3.78 -2.54 -11.24
CA LEU A 100 -5.14 -2.32 -10.74
C LEU A 100 -5.66 -0.91 -11.09
N ALA A 101 -4.86 0.13 -10.87
CA ALA A 101 -5.18 1.50 -11.24
C ALA A 101 -5.50 1.61 -12.73
N SER A 102 -4.72 0.96 -13.59
CA SER A 102 -4.96 0.95 -15.03
C SER A 102 -6.27 0.23 -15.38
N ALA A 103 -6.54 -0.92 -14.76
CA ALA A 103 -7.78 -1.67 -14.96
C ALA A 103 -9.03 -0.89 -14.52
N LEU A 104 -8.92 -0.09 -13.47
CA LEU A 104 -9.98 0.80 -12.97
C LEU A 104 -10.14 2.09 -13.81
N GLY A 105 -9.28 2.31 -14.82
CA GLY A 105 -9.31 3.51 -15.65
C GLY A 105 -8.67 4.75 -14.99
N CYS A 106 -7.91 4.57 -13.90
CA CYS A 106 -7.14 5.66 -13.31
C CYS A 106 -6.09 6.17 -14.31
N ARG A 107 -5.98 7.49 -14.44
CA ARG A 107 -5.02 8.14 -15.36
C ARG A 107 -3.77 8.61 -14.64
N LYS A 108 -3.80 8.64 -13.31
CA LYS A 108 -2.69 9.01 -12.45
C LYS A 108 -2.61 8.04 -11.27
N MET A 109 -1.38 7.76 -10.86
CA MET A 109 -1.05 7.10 -9.61
C MET A 109 0.07 7.89 -8.94
N TRP A 110 -0.02 8.12 -7.63
CA TRP A 110 1.00 8.82 -6.86
C TRP A 110 1.08 8.28 -5.44
N LEU A 111 2.18 8.61 -4.76
CA LEU A 111 2.43 8.28 -3.36
C LEU A 111 3.34 9.34 -2.76
N LEU A 112 3.42 9.37 -1.44
CA LEU A 112 4.40 10.17 -0.70
C LEU A 112 5.34 9.23 0.07
N THR A 113 6.58 9.65 0.23
CA THR A 113 7.58 8.98 1.06
C THR A 113 8.56 10.02 1.55
N GLU A 114 9.20 9.74 2.68
CA GLU A 114 10.32 10.56 3.16
C GLU A 114 11.41 10.67 2.11
N ALA A 115 11.96 11.88 1.97
CA ALA A 115 12.90 12.20 0.90
C ALA A 115 14.23 11.44 1.00
N ASP A 116 14.58 10.98 2.21
CA ASP A 116 15.77 10.20 2.55
C ASP A 116 15.51 8.68 2.58
N ASN A 117 14.27 8.24 2.32
CA ASN A 117 13.92 6.83 2.18
C ASN A 117 14.41 6.27 0.83
N THR A 118 15.73 6.17 0.70
CA THR A 118 16.44 5.75 -0.51
C THR A 118 16.02 4.35 -0.99
N GLN A 119 15.73 3.44 -0.06
CA GLN A 119 15.26 2.10 -0.37
C GLN A 119 13.88 2.11 -1.05
N ALA A 120 12.91 2.84 -0.49
CA ALA A 120 11.58 2.95 -1.08
C ALA A 120 11.65 3.69 -2.42
N MET A 121 12.41 4.79 -2.49
CA MET A 121 12.63 5.55 -3.72
C MET A 121 13.15 4.68 -4.86
N HIS A 122 14.12 3.81 -4.60
CA HIS A 122 14.64 2.88 -5.59
C HIS A 122 13.56 1.91 -6.10
N ALA A 123 12.73 1.36 -5.20
CA ALA A 123 11.61 0.49 -5.56
C ALA A 123 10.58 1.22 -6.43
N TYR A 124 10.20 2.46 -6.05
CA TYR A 124 9.23 3.26 -6.80
C TYR A 124 9.72 3.65 -8.19
N GLN A 125 11.00 3.98 -8.33
CA GLN A 125 11.60 4.26 -9.62
C GLN A 125 11.65 3.02 -10.52
N HIS A 126 11.95 1.85 -9.96
CA HIS A 126 11.91 0.58 -10.70
C HIS A 126 10.49 0.23 -11.17
N ALA A 127 9.45 0.59 -10.40
CA ALA A 127 8.06 0.45 -10.82
C ALA A 127 7.63 1.47 -11.92
N GLY A 128 8.56 2.33 -12.37
CA GLY A 128 8.36 3.37 -13.37
C GLY A 128 7.85 4.70 -12.80
N GLY A 129 7.94 4.88 -11.48
CA GLY A 129 7.69 6.16 -10.82
C GLY A 129 8.80 7.16 -11.12
N ARG A 130 8.47 8.45 -11.08
CA ARG A 130 9.46 9.54 -11.15
C ARG A 130 9.31 10.45 -9.95
N ARG A 131 10.44 10.82 -9.35
CA ARG A 131 10.46 11.84 -8.29
C ARG A 131 10.06 13.18 -8.92
N LEU A 132 9.05 13.83 -8.35
CA LEU A 132 8.73 15.21 -8.66
C LEU A 132 9.56 16.12 -7.75
N ASN A 133 10.06 17.24 -8.31
CA ASN A 133 10.73 18.25 -7.51
C ASN A 133 9.68 19.25 -7.01
N THR A 134 9.25 19.08 -5.77
CA THR A 134 8.15 19.82 -5.16
C THR A 134 8.53 20.25 -3.75
N ASP A 135 8.16 21.47 -3.37
CA ASP A 135 8.24 21.94 -1.99
C ASP A 135 6.93 21.55 -1.28
N VAL A 136 6.94 20.39 -0.61
CA VAL A 136 5.75 19.79 0.01
C VAL A 136 5.79 20.02 1.51
N ALA A 137 4.76 20.65 2.04
CA ALA A 137 4.47 20.68 3.47
C ALA A 137 3.34 19.70 3.79
N VAL A 138 3.55 18.84 4.79
CA VAL A 138 2.49 18.00 5.37
C VAL A 138 1.93 18.77 6.57
N ILE A 139 0.64 19.09 6.52
CA ILE A 139 -0.08 19.79 7.60
C ILE A 139 -1.14 18.82 8.12
N GLU A 140 -1.04 18.49 9.41
CA GLU A 140 -1.98 17.59 10.09
C GLU A 140 -2.96 18.40 10.95
N PHE A 141 -4.21 17.95 10.99
CA PHE A 141 -5.23 18.47 11.89
C PHE A 141 -5.87 17.30 12.64
N GLU A 142 -5.96 17.41 13.95
CA GLU A 142 -6.79 16.51 14.75
C GLU A 142 -8.26 16.89 14.54
N THR A 143 -9.07 15.96 14.05
CA THR A 143 -10.49 16.23 13.74
C THR A 143 -11.44 15.72 14.81
N ASN A 144 -11.00 14.76 15.63
CA ASN A 144 -11.67 14.23 16.82
C ASN A 144 -10.61 13.61 17.74
N GLU A 145 -10.85 13.58 19.06
CA GLU A 145 -10.04 12.75 19.96
C GLU A 145 -10.24 11.28 19.58
N LEU A 146 -9.15 10.53 19.35
CA LEU A 146 -9.21 9.07 19.27
C LEU A 146 -9.72 8.55 20.61
N ILE A 147 -10.98 8.11 20.66
CA ILE A 147 -11.46 7.30 21.78
C ILE A 147 -10.71 5.98 21.69
N ARG A 148 -9.59 5.89 22.42
CA ARG A 148 -8.82 4.66 22.59
C ARG A 148 -9.73 3.67 23.33
N ASN A 149 -10.19 2.63 22.65
CA ASN A 149 -10.72 1.43 23.31
C ASN A 149 -9.57 0.59 23.87
#